data_AF-A0AAU2NH37-F1
#
_entry.id   AF-A0AAU2NH37-F1
#
_cell.length_a   1.000
_cell.length_b   1.000
_cell.length_c   1.000
_cell.angle_alpha   90.00
_cell.angle_beta   90.00
_cell.angle_gamma   90.00
#
_symmetry.space_group_name_H-M   'P 1'
#
loop_
_entity.id
_entity.type
_entity.pdbx_description
1 polymer ?
#
loop_
_entity_poly.entity_id
_entity_poly.type
_entity_poly.pdbx_seq_one_letter_code
_entity_poly.pdbx_strand_id
1 'polypeptide(L)'
;MQKNWALRAAALTVGAGAVLGLTAGSANAAGLIQLGDSGRAVTCVQQALNYENSAGLQVDGRFGQSTYDAVINFQARQLLAKTGKVDVRTGENILGEVYNDYFFYQKGSPTLRAWLGECTYLMPS
;
A
#
# COMPACT_ATOMS: atom_id res chain seq x y z
N MET A 1 -23.09 8.12 -11.00
CA MET A 1 -22.74 8.85 -9.76
C MET A 1 -21.24 9.16 -9.81
N GLN A 2 -20.88 10.41 -10.06
CA GLN A 2 -19.49 10.86 -10.22
C GLN A 2 -18.87 11.11 -8.84
N LYS A 3 -17.80 10.38 -8.48
CA LYS A 3 -17.09 10.57 -7.20
C LYS A 3 -16.10 11.73 -7.39
N ASN A 4 -16.49 12.93 -6.96
CA ASN A 4 -15.65 14.12 -6.93
C ASN A 4 -14.52 13.97 -5.89
N TRP A 5 -13.29 13.99 -6.38
CA TRP A 5 -12.06 13.95 -5.59
C TRP A 5 -11.71 15.37 -5.10
N ALA A 6 -12.40 15.86 -4.08
CA ALA A 6 -12.05 17.14 -3.47
C ALA A 6 -10.77 17.01 -2.63
N LEU A 7 -9.73 17.74 -3.04
CA LEU A 7 -8.50 18.02 -2.31
C LEU A 7 -8.79 18.42 -0.85
N ARG A 8 -8.15 17.76 0.12
CA ARG A 8 -8.04 18.28 1.49
C ARG A 8 -6.59 18.59 1.79
N ALA A 9 -6.28 19.89 1.77
CA ALA A 9 -5.05 20.47 2.28
C ALA A 9 -5.11 20.63 3.81
N ALA A 10 -3.98 20.38 4.49
CA ALA A 10 -3.54 20.92 5.79
C ALA A 10 -2.41 20.02 6.30
N ALA A 11 -1.32 20.45 6.93
CA ALA A 11 -0.63 21.72 7.06
C ALA A 11 0.82 21.33 7.45
N LEU A 12 1.82 22.07 6.95
CA LEU A 12 3.24 21.87 7.28
C LEU A 12 3.53 22.33 8.71
N THR A 13 4.15 21.47 9.52
CA THR A 13 4.97 21.89 10.66
C THR A 13 6.35 21.25 10.54
N VAL A 14 7.35 22.12 10.38
CA VAL A 14 8.78 21.81 10.29
C VAL A 14 9.31 21.44 11.68
N GLY A 15 10.01 20.31 11.76
CA GLY A 15 10.81 19.91 12.92
C GLY A 15 12.10 19.25 12.44
N ALA A 16 13.23 19.93 12.67
CA ALA A 16 14.57 19.54 12.24
C ALA A 16 15.09 18.31 12.99
N GLY A 17 15.75 17.40 12.26
CA GLY A 17 16.50 16.29 12.83
C GLY A 17 17.13 15.47 11.71
N ALA A 18 18.39 15.77 11.38
CA ALA A 18 19.17 14.95 10.47
C ALA A 18 19.41 13.57 11.09
N VAL A 19 18.64 12.57 10.66
CA VAL A 19 18.99 11.17 10.90
C VAL A 19 19.61 10.63 9.61
N LEU A 20 20.93 10.62 9.56
CA LEU A 20 21.69 9.79 8.62
C LEU A 20 21.50 8.32 9.05
N GLY A 21 20.34 7.77 8.73
CA GLY A 21 20.06 6.36 8.82
C GLY A 21 19.95 5.81 7.42
N LEU A 22 21.01 5.17 6.91
CA LEU A 22 20.86 4.17 5.86
C LEU A 22 20.07 3.00 6.46
N THR A 23 18.76 3.15 6.59
CA THR A 23 17.90 1.98 6.69
C THR A 23 17.90 1.43 5.28
N ALA A 24 18.83 0.51 5.01
CA ALA A 24 18.55 -0.55 4.07
C ALA A 24 17.28 -1.21 4.61
N GLY A 25 16.12 -0.72 4.17
CA GLY A 25 14.86 -1.39 4.42
C GLY A 25 15.06 -2.76 3.85
N SER A 26 15.08 -3.77 4.73
CA SER A 26 15.16 -5.16 4.35
C SER A 26 14.14 -5.34 3.24
N ALA A 27 14.62 -5.55 2.01
CA ALA A 27 13.74 -6.07 0.99
C ALA A 27 13.27 -7.40 1.57
N ASN A 28 12.02 -7.46 2.02
CA ASN A 28 11.39 -8.72 2.41
C ASN A 28 11.30 -9.54 1.11
N ALA A 29 12.40 -10.21 0.79
CA ALA A 29 12.47 -11.34 -0.11
C ALA A 29 11.84 -12.59 0.54
N ALA A 30 11.27 -12.45 1.75
CA ALA A 30 10.46 -13.44 2.43
C ALA A 30 9.00 -12.98 2.30
N GLY A 31 8.10 -13.88 1.86
CA GLY A 31 6.71 -13.62 1.48
C GLY A 31 5.76 -13.16 2.60
N LEU A 32 6.18 -12.18 3.40
CA LEU A 32 5.42 -11.58 4.48
C LEU A 32 5.86 -10.12 4.69
N ILE A 33 4.90 -9.20 4.72
CA ILE A 33 5.07 -7.81 5.16
C ILE A 33 4.12 -7.59 6.35
N GLN A 34 4.61 -7.03 7.45
CA GLN A 34 3.85 -6.91 8.69
C GLN A 34 4.18 -5.63 9.49
N LEU A 35 3.42 -5.40 10.56
CA LEU A 35 3.61 -4.29 11.48
C LEU A 35 5.07 -4.19 11.96
N GLY A 36 5.63 -2.99 11.88
CA GLY A 36 7.03 -2.69 12.19
C GLY A 36 7.96 -2.72 10.98
N ASP A 37 7.56 -3.34 9.87
CA ASP A 37 8.36 -3.33 8.64
C ASP A 37 8.43 -1.92 8.04
N SER A 38 9.48 -1.69 7.25
CA SER A 38 9.63 -0.44 6.52
C SER A 38 10.37 -0.62 5.21
N GLY A 39 10.18 0.31 4.29
CA GLY A 39 10.83 0.35 2.98
C GLY A 39 9.84 0.29 1.82
N ARG A 40 10.37 0.08 0.62
CA ARG A 40 9.62 0.20 -0.65
C ARG A 40 8.43 -0.77 -0.73
N ALA A 41 8.55 -1.98 -0.19
CA ALA A 41 7.46 -2.95 -0.20
C ALA A 41 6.25 -2.44 0.62
N VAL A 42 6.50 -1.77 1.74
CA VAL A 42 5.44 -1.15 2.54
C VAL A 42 4.81 0.04 1.81
N THR A 43 5.62 0.86 1.13
CA THR A 43 5.13 1.94 0.26
C THR A 43 4.15 1.40 -0.78
N CYS A 44 4.49 0.27 -1.42
CA CYS A 44 3.65 -0.39 -2.41
C CYS A 44 2.31 -0.85 -1.82
N VAL A 45 2.32 -1.46 -0.62
CA VAL A 45 1.11 -1.85 0.11
C VAL A 45 0.24 -0.63 0.42
N GLN A 46 0.82 0.43 0.97
CA GLN A 46 0.09 1.65 1.31
C GLN A 46 -0.57 2.30 0.08
N GLN A 47 0.15 2.36 -1.05
CA GLN A 47 -0.39 2.87 -2.31
C GLN A 47 -1.56 2.02 -2.81
N ALA A 48 -1.41 0.69 -2.84
CA ALA A 48 -2.46 -0.19 -3.30
C ALA A 48 -3.72 -0.12 -2.42
N LEU A 49 -3.56 -0.11 -1.10
CA LEU A 49 -4.68 0.05 -0.17
C LEU A 49 -5.39 1.40 -0.32
N ASN A 50 -4.66 2.45 -0.69
CA ASN A 50 -5.25 3.75 -1.01
C ASN A 50 -6.05 3.71 -2.32
N TYR A 51 -5.59 2.97 -3.34
CA TYR A 51 -6.32 2.78 -4.59
C TYR A 51 -7.60 1.97 -4.39
N GLU A 52 -7.50 0.81 -3.76
CA GLU A 52 -8.61 -0.17 -3.68
C GLU A 52 -9.61 0.17 -2.57
N ASN A 53 -9.13 0.63 -1.42
CA ASN A 53 -9.98 0.82 -0.24
C ASN A 53 -10.21 2.28 0.15
N SER A 54 -9.60 3.24 -0.56
CA SER A 54 -9.60 4.65 -0.16
C SER A 54 -9.17 4.80 1.30
N ALA A 55 -8.15 4.03 1.71
CA ALA A 55 -7.73 3.90 3.11
C ALA A 55 -7.20 5.20 3.72
N GLY A 56 -6.85 6.21 2.90
CA GLY A 56 -6.40 7.51 3.37
C GLY A 56 -5.05 7.46 4.09
N LEU A 57 -4.24 6.45 3.79
CA LEU A 57 -2.92 6.25 4.39
C LEU A 57 -1.93 7.28 3.88
N GLN A 58 -1.06 7.74 4.78
CA GLN A 58 0.19 8.36 4.37
C GLN A 58 1.09 7.29 3.76
N VAL A 59 1.67 7.58 2.60
CA VAL A 59 2.62 6.69 1.93
C VAL A 59 4.03 7.05 2.39
N ASP A 60 4.40 6.61 3.58
CA ASP A 60 5.69 6.89 4.23
C ASP A 60 6.64 5.68 4.22
N GLY A 61 6.18 4.52 3.73
CA GLY A 61 6.94 3.28 3.73
C GLY A 61 7.17 2.70 5.12
N ARG A 62 6.34 3.05 6.12
CA ARG A 62 6.39 2.51 7.47
C ARG A 62 5.10 1.77 7.81
N PHE A 63 5.21 0.49 8.17
CA PHE A 63 4.06 -0.32 8.48
C PHE A 63 3.68 -0.07 9.94
N GLY A 64 2.96 1.02 10.16
CA GLY A 64 2.39 1.39 11.47
C GLY A 64 0.96 0.90 11.65
N GLN A 65 0.33 1.33 12.74
CA GLN A 65 -1.04 0.93 13.11
C GLN A 65 -2.08 1.24 12.02
N SER A 66 -1.98 2.41 11.39
CA SER A 66 -2.89 2.79 10.30
C SER A 66 -2.81 1.82 9.11
N THR A 67 -1.60 1.39 8.74
CA THR A 67 -1.39 0.43 7.66
C THR A 67 -1.93 -0.96 8.06
N TYR A 68 -1.72 -1.37 9.32
CA TYR A 68 -2.28 -2.60 9.86
C TYR A 68 -3.82 -2.63 9.80
N ASP A 69 -4.49 -1.57 10.25
CA ASP A 69 -5.94 -1.47 10.23
C ASP A 69 -6.49 -1.50 8.79
N ALA A 70 -5.78 -0.84 7.87
CA ALA A 70 -6.12 -0.87 6.44
C ALA A 70 -5.96 -2.26 5.82
N VAL A 71 -4.92 -3.02 6.20
CA VAL A 71 -4.73 -4.42 5.76
C VAL A 71 -5.85 -5.30 6.31
N ILE A 72 -6.23 -5.16 7.59
CA ILE A 72 -7.37 -5.90 8.15
C ILE A 72 -8.66 -5.61 7.37
N ASN A 73 -8.91 -4.34 7.07
CA ASN A 73 -10.09 -3.93 6.31
C ASN A 73 -10.08 -4.50 4.89
N PHE A 74 -8.91 -4.53 4.25
CA PHE A 74 -8.74 -5.18 2.95
C PHE A 74 -9.03 -6.68 3.02
N GLN A 75 -8.40 -7.38 3.96
CA GLN A 75 -8.60 -8.81 4.16
C GLN A 75 -10.08 -9.14 4.43
N ALA A 76 -10.77 -8.30 5.20
CA ALA A 76 -12.20 -8.45 5.46
C ALA A 76 -13.04 -8.36 4.17
N ARG A 77 -12.72 -7.42 3.26
CA ARG A 77 -13.43 -7.26 1.98
C ARG A 77 -13.15 -8.39 1.02
N GLN A 78 -11.92 -8.89 1.01
CA GLN A 78 -11.50 -10.02 0.18
C GLN A 78 -11.83 -11.39 0.80
N LEU A 79 -12.60 -11.43 1.89
CA LEU A 79 -12.98 -12.66 2.60
C LEU A 79 -11.77 -13.53 3.02
N LEU A 80 -10.66 -12.87 3.36
CA LEU A 80 -9.44 -13.49 3.87
C LEU A 80 -9.43 -13.50 5.40
N ALA A 81 -8.52 -14.28 5.98
CA ALA A 81 -8.22 -14.21 7.40
C ALA A 81 -7.66 -12.81 7.74
N LYS A 82 -8.24 -12.16 8.75
CA LYS A 82 -7.87 -10.80 9.18
C LYS A 82 -6.62 -10.81 10.05
N THR A 83 -5.50 -11.23 9.49
CA THR A 83 -4.22 -11.35 10.19
C THR A 83 -3.54 -9.99 10.39
N GLY A 84 -3.89 -8.99 9.58
CA GLY A 84 -3.22 -7.69 9.53
C GLY A 84 -1.79 -7.76 8.98
N LYS A 85 -1.43 -8.88 8.35
CA LYS A 85 -0.16 -9.10 7.66
C LYS A 85 -0.42 -9.30 6.19
N VAL A 86 0.47 -8.81 5.34
CA VAL A 86 0.44 -9.09 3.90
C VAL A 86 1.30 -10.32 3.67
N ASP A 87 0.68 -11.49 3.71
CA ASP A 87 1.26 -12.76 3.25
C ASP A 87 1.06 -12.93 1.74
N VAL A 88 1.58 -14.03 1.16
CA VAL A 88 1.42 -14.37 -0.27
C VAL A 88 -0.02 -14.22 -0.73
N ARG A 89 -0.97 -14.83 -0.01
CA ARG A 89 -2.39 -14.79 -0.40
C ARG A 89 -2.96 -13.37 -0.35
N THR A 90 -2.64 -12.59 0.67
CA THR A 90 -3.07 -11.19 0.76
C THR A 90 -2.43 -10.35 -0.36
N GLY A 91 -1.15 -10.58 -0.65
CA GLY A 91 -0.42 -9.89 -1.71
C GLY A 91 -0.95 -10.20 -3.10
N GLU A 92 -1.22 -11.47 -3.42
CA GLU A 92 -1.88 -11.88 -4.67
C GLU A 92 -3.25 -11.21 -4.84
N ASN A 93 -4.04 -11.09 -3.77
CA ASN A 93 -5.33 -10.40 -3.83
C ASN A 93 -5.13 -8.90 -4.10
N ILE A 94 -4.15 -8.25 -3.46
CA ILE A 94 -3.84 -6.84 -3.74
C ILE A 94 -3.44 -6.66 -5.21
N LEU A 95 -2.55 -7.52 -5.73
CA LEU A 95 -2.11 -7.49 -7.12
C LEU A 95 -3.28 -7.70 -8.08
N GLY A 96 -4.16 -8.67 -7.80
CA GLY A 96 -5.34 -8.95 -8.60
C GLY A 96 -6.29 -7.77 -8.67
N GLU A 97 -6.59 -7.14 -7.54
CA GLU A 97 -7.48 -5.97 -7.49
C GLU A 97 -6.90 -4.78 -8.28
N VAL A 98 -5.61 -4.47 -8.07
CA VAL A 98 -4.95 -3.38 -8.81
C VAL A 98 -4.86 -3.68 -10.31
N TYR A 99 -4.59 -4.94 -10.68
CA TYR A 99 -4.59 -5.38 -12.07
C TYR A 99 -5.98 -5.25 -12.71
N ASN A 100 -7.02 -5.63 -11.98
CA ASN A 100 -8.40 -5.51 -12.41
C ASN A 100 -8.81 -4.03 -12.61
N ASP A 101 -8.47 -3.13 -11.67
CA ASP A 101 -8.71 -1.68 -11.81
C ASP A 101 -7.99 -1.10 -13.04
N TYR A 102 -6.75 -1.53 -13.29
CA TYR A 102 -5.99 -1.11 -14.47
C TYR A 102 -6.62 -1.56 -15.79
N PHE A 103 -7.02 -2.83 -15.90
CA PHE A 103 -7.43 -3.43 -17.17
C PHE A 103 -8.93 -3.25 -17.49
N PHE A 104 -9.82 -3.48 -16.53
CA PHE A 104 -11.27 -3.55 -16.79
C PHE A 104 -12.02 -2.24 -16.56
N TYR A 105 -11.55 -1.41 -15.62
CA TYR A 105 -12.29 -0.20 -15.21
C TYR A 105 -11.95 1.06 -16.00
N GLN A 106 -11.20 0.94 -17.11
CA GLN A 106 -10.79 2.04 -17.98
C GLN A 106 -10.21 3.24 -17.22
N LYS A 107 -9.56 2.99 -16.09
CA LYS A 107 -8.98 4.06 -15.27
C LYS A 107 -7.76 4.69 -15.90
N GLY A 108 -7.16 4.07 -16.93
CA GLY A 108 -6.06 4.63 -17.73
C GLY A 108 -4.96 5.28 -16.89
N SER A 109 -4.83 4.88 -15.62
CA SER A 109 -4.23 5.75 -14.62
C SER A 109 -2.73 5.62 -14.77
N PRO A 110 -2.00 6.69 -15.11
CA PRO A 110 -0.55 6.64 -15.19
C PRO A 110 0.07 6.10 -13.90
N THR A 111 -0.60 6.34 -12.76
CA THR A 111 -0.13 5.90 -11.44
C THR A 111 -0.30 4.40 -11.20
N LEU A 112 -1.36 3.77 -11.72
CA LEU A 112 -1.56 2.32 -11.60
C LEU A 112 -0.59 1.55 -12.50
N ARG A 113 -0.35 2.07 -13.72
CA ARG A 113 0.65 1.50 -14.61
C ARG A 113 2.06 1.57 -14.01
N ALA A 114 2.41 2.71 -13.40
CA ALA A 114 3.69 2.87 -12.70
C ALA A 114 3.77 1.91 -11.50
N TRP A 115 2.71 1.82 -10.70
CA TRP A 115 2.65 0.90 -9.57
C TRP A 115 2.84 -0.55 -10.02
N LEU A 116 2.15 -1.02 -11.07
CA LEU A 116 2.30 -2.38 -11.60
C LEU A 116 3.73 -2.65 -12.11
N GLY A 117 4.43 -1.65 -12.63
CA GLY A 117 5.83 -1.78 -13.04
C GLY A 117 6.83 -1.82 -11.88
N GLU A 118 6.53 -1.14 -10.76
CA GLU A 118 7.48 -0.91 -9.67
C GLU A 118 7.22 -1.75 -8.42
N CYS A 119 5.99 -2.19 -8.20
CA CYS A 119 5.54 -2.79 -6.95
C CYS A 119 5.21 -4.27 -7.06
N THR A 120 4.90 -4.77 -8.27
CA THR A 120 4.53 -6.18 -8.49
C THR A 120 5.57 -7.15 -7.95
N TYR A 121 6.86 -6.85 -8.13
CA TYR A 121 7.96 -7.70 -7.66
C TYR A 121 8.33 -7.52 -6.18
N LEU A 122 7.73 -6.53 -5.50
CA LEU A 122 7.95 -6.26 -4.08
C LEU A 122 6.82 -6.83 -3.20
N MET A 123 5.73 -7.23 -3.83
CA MET A 123 4.60 -7.84 -3.14
C MET A 123 4.86 -9.32 -2.90
N PRO A 124 4.42 -9.86 -1.75
CA PRO A 124 4.35 -11.30 -1.56
C PRO A 124 3.44 -11.93 -2.61
N SER A 125 3.98 -12.89 -3.34
CA SER A 125 3.33 -13.65 -4.41
C SER A 125 3.90 -15.07 -4.45
#